data_AF-A0A7X7V0U2-F1
#
_entry.id   AF-A0A7X7V0U2-F1
#
_cell.length_a   1.000
_cell.length_b   1.000
_cell.length_c   1.000
_cell.angle_alpha   90.00
_cell.angle_beta   90.00
_cell.angle_gamma   90.00
#
_symmetry.space_group_name_H-M   'P 1'
#
loop_
_entity.id
_entity.type
_entity.pdbx_description
1 polymer ?
#
loop_
_entity_poly.entity_id
_entity_poly.type
_entity_poly.pdbx_seq_one_letter_code
_entity_poly.pdbx_strand_id
1 'polypeptide(L)'
;MKLWIFILSLLLINCHDKTSYMNVIYYKDGKSTKIDLKKLDLKSLHSDLKKLVEGITEDLRIVTDEERLNEIRSEDEIIEILFNEKQSVMNPANGEIVFDKILIPISGDFSTTEDVSDGVVFIGLHQYDAAPYLLPGGRQIILSVRKKIIGY
;
A
#
# COMPACT_ATOMS: atom_id res chain seq x y z
N MET A 1 -23.63 16.49 -53.67
CA MET A 1 -22.82 17.61 -53.14
C MET A 1 -21.74 17.05 -52.23
N LYS A 2 -20.51 17.54 -52.38
CA LYS A 2 -19.27 17.01 -51.76
C LYS A 2 -19.25 17.20 -50.24
N LEU A 3 -18.79 16.14 -49.55
CA LEU A 3 -17.74 16.12 -48.51
C LEU A 3 -17.66 17.31 -47.55
N TRP A 4 -17.83 17.08 -46.23
CA TRP A 4 -16.85 17.53 -45.22
C TRP A 4 -16.86 16.54 -44.04
N ILE A 5 -15.91 15.62 -44.12
CA ILE A 5 -15.40 14.83 -43.01
C ILE A 5 -14.74 15.83 -42.05
N PHE A 6 -15.32 16.06 -40.87
CA PHE A 6 -14.63 16.74 -39.77
C PHE A 6 -13.86 15.68 -38.97
N ILE A 7 -12.72 15.29 -39.52
CA ILE A 7 -11.62 14.71 -38.75
C ILE A 7 -10.69 15.89 -38.43
N LEU A 8 -10.24 15.94 -37.18
CA LEU A 8 -8.90 16.33 -36.71
C LEU A 8 -8.84 17.45 -35.66
N SER A 9 -8.16 17.12 -34.55
CA SER A 9 -7.70 17.93 -33.40
C SER A 9 -8.80 18.31 -32.41
N LEU A 10 -8.78 17.93 -31.13
CA LEU A 10 -7.65 17.80 -30.21
C LEU A 10 -7.41 16.36 -29.72
N LEU A 11 -6.23 15.86 -30.05
CA LEU A 11 -5.50 14.84 -29.33
C LEU A 11 -4.59 15.58 -28.34
N LEU A 12 -4.38 14.99 -27.15
CA LEU A 12 -3.39 15.38 -26.11
C LEU A 12 -3.90 16.58 -25.26
N ILE A 13 -4.06 16.54 -23.93
CA ILE A 13 -3.26 15.94 -22.86
C ILE A 13 -4.19 15.77 -21.66
N ASN A 14 -4.58 14.54 -21.32
CA ASN A 14 -4.84 14.15 -19.93
C ASN A 14 -4.65 12.64 -19.79
N CYS A 15 -3.58 12.14 -20.41
CA CYS A 15 -2.87 11.03 -19.80
C CYS A 15 -2.03 11.67 -18.69
N HIS A 16 -2.68 12.07 -17.60
CA HIS A 16 -1.95 12.33 -16.38
C HIS A 16 -1.29 11.00 -16.05
N ASP A 17 0.03 10.97 -16.10
CA ASP A 17 0.84 9.78 -15.94
C ASP A 17 0.52 9.18 -14.56
N LYS A 18 -0.43 8.22 -14.52
CA LYS A 18 -0.98 7.64 -13.29
C LYS A 18 0.07 6.92 -12.44
N THR A 19 1.29 6.78 -12.95
CA THR A 19 2.45 6.25 -12.23
C THR A 19 3.08 7.26 -11.26
N SER A 20 2.71 8.55 -11.32
CA SER A 20 3.31 9.63 -10.53
C SER A 20 2.74 9.79 -9.11
N TYR A 21 1.84 8.93 -8.64
CA TYR A 21 1.14 9.17 -7.37
C TYR A 21 1.70 8.35 -6.18
N MET A 22 2.37 7.22 -6.44
CA MET A 22 2.93 6.38 -5.38
C MET A 22 4.25 5.75 -5.79
N ASN A 23 5.07 5.39 -4.81
CA ASN A 23 6.26 4.56 -4.95
C ASN A 23 6.05 3.29 -4.11
N VAL A 24 6.48 2.14 -4.64
CA VAL A 24 6.43 0.87 -3.90
C VAL A 24 7.85 0.32 -3.82
N ILE A 25 8.25 -0.03 -2.60
CA ILE A 25 9.56 -0.58 -2.27
C ILE A 25 9.33 -1.95 -1.64
N TYR A 26 9.99 -2.95 -2.18
CA TYR A 26 10.00 -4.29 -1.62
C TYR A 26 11.32 -4.52 -0.89
N TYR A 27 11.26 -4.86 0.39
CA TYR A 27 12.42 -5.24 1.19
C TYR A 27 12.45 -6.76 1.37
N LYS A 28 13.63 -7.33 1.21
CA LYS A 28 13.91 -8.76 1.46
C LYS A 28 15.39 -8.95 1.69
N ASP A 29 15.75 -9.72 2.71
CA ASP A 29 17.14 -10.07 3.05
C ASP A 29 18.05 -8.82 3.15
N GLY A 30 17.55 -7.77 3.81
CA GLY A 30 18.24 -6.49 3.98
C GLY A 30 18.39 -5.64 2.72
N LYS A 31 17.76 -6.02 1.60
CA LYS A 31 17.85 -5.32 0.31
C LYS A 31 16.52 -4.71 -0.07
N SER A 32 16.56 -3.47 -0.56
CA SER A 32 15.39 -2.78 -1.10
C SER A 32 15.35 -2.86 -2.63
N THR A 33 14.20 -3.17 -3.20
CA THR A 33 13.92 -3.14 -4.64
C THR A 33 12.75 -2.21 -4.92
N LYS A 34 12.96 -1.17 -5.74
CA LYS A 34 11.85 -0.32 -6.21
C LYS A 34 11.03 -1.07 -7.26
N ILE A 35 9.72 -1.15 -7.06
CA ILE A 35 8.82 -1.87 -7.96
C ILE A 35 8.40 -0.96 -9.13
N ASP A 36 8.48 -1.50 -10.35
CA ASP A 36 8.00 -0.83 -11.56
C ASP A 36 6.48 -0.90 -11.67
N LEU A 37 5.84 0.22 -11.32
CA LEU A 37 4.38 0.34 -11.31
C LEU A 37 3.74 0.24 -12.70
N LYS A 38 4.48 0.44 -13.79
CA LYS A 38 3.93 0.37 -15.16
C LYS A 38 3.37 -0.99 -15.51
N LYS A 39 3.81 -2.04 -14.81
CA LYS A 39 3.40 -3.43 -15.04
C LYS A 39 2.24 -3.87 -14.15
N LEU A 40 1.79 -3.01 -13.24
CA LEU A 40 0.76 -3.35 -12.26
C LEU A 40 -0.60 -2.80 -12.65
N ASP A 41 -1.66 -3.51 -12.29
CA ASP A 41 -3.02 -2.95 -12.30
C ASP A 41 -3.18 -2.01 -11.08
N LEU A 42 -2.81 -0.74 -11.28
CA LEU A 42 -2.83 0.27 -10.22
C LEU A 42 -4.23 0.53 -9.66
N LYS A 43 -5.29 0.35 -10.46
CA LYS A 43 -6.66 0.53 -9.99
C LYS A 43 -7.04 -0.58 -9.01
N SER A 44 -6.71 -1.81 -9.37
CA SER A 44 -6.95 -2.98 -8.52
C SER A 44 -6.06 -2.98 -7.27
N LEU A 45 -4.82 -2.50 -7.37
CA LEU A 45 -3.94 -2.33 -6.21
C LEU A 45 -4.49 -1.25 -5.27
N HIS A 46 -4.83 -0.07 -5.78
CA HIS A 46 -5.38 1.02 -4.96
C HIS A 46 -6.67 0.61 -4.24
N SER A 47 -7.54 -0.16 -4.90
CA SER A 47 -8.74 -0.73 -4.28
C SER A 47 -8.42 -1.62 -3.07
N ASP A 48 -7.38 -2.45 -3.17
CA ASP A 48 -6.99 -3.32 -2.05
C ASP A 48 -6.30 -2.55 -0.93
N LEU A 49 -5.48 -1.54 -1.25
CA LEU A 49 -4.88 -0.66 -0.24
C LEU A 49 -5.96 0.11 0.53
N LYS A 50 -6.99 0.59 -0.17
CA LYS A 50 -8.14 1.21 0.48
C LYS A 50 -8.84 0.22 1.42
N LYS A 51 -9.13 -1.01 0.98
CA LYS A 51 -9.75 -2.04 1.82
C LYS A 51 -8.90 -2.41 3.04
N LEU A 52 -7.58 -2.43 2.87
CA LEU A 52 -6.62 -2.67 3.95
C LEU A 52 -6.79 -1.60 5.04
N VAL A 53 -6.87 -0.32 4.67
CA VAL A 53 -7.10 0.77 5.64
C VAL A 53 -8.52 0.75 6.21
N GLU A 54 -9.54 0.49 5.39
CA GLU A 54 -10.94 0.40 5.84
C GLU A 54 -11.19 -0.76 6.81
N GLY A 55 -10.42 -1.85 6.72
CA GLY A 55 -10.61 -3.00 7.61
C GLY A 55 -9.88 -2.89 8.96
N ILE A 56 -9.03 -1.86 9.16
CA ILE A 56 -8.34 -1.67 10.43
C ILE A 56 -9.35 -1.48 11.55
N THR A 57 -9.11 -2.10 12.70
CA THR A 57 -10.02 -2.02 13.86
C THR A 57 -9.40 -1.29 15.02
N GLU A 58 -8.19 -1.65 15.43
CA GLU A 58 -7.50 -1.04 16.55
C GLU A 58 -5.98 -1.01 16.33
N ASP A 59 -5.28 -0.17 17.10
CA ASP A 59 -3.84 -0.29 17.26
C ASP A 59 -3.49 -1.45 18.19
N LEU A 60 -2.36 -2.10 17.96
CA LEU A 60 -1.91 -3.23 18.78
C LEU A 60 -1.24 -2.79 20.09
N ARG A 61 -1.16 -1.48 20.37
CA ARG A 61 -0.47 -0.89 21.54
C ARG A 61 0.98 -1.36 21.74
N ILE A 62 1.60 -1.91 20.69
CA ILE A 62 3.02 -2.27 20.66
C ILE A 62 3.77 -1.06 20.13
N VAL A 63 4.60 -0.44 20.97
CA VAL A 63 5.42 0.70 20.54
C VAL A 63 6.55 0.20 19.64
N THR A 64 6.53 0.67 18.41
CA THR A 64 7.54 0.46 17.37
C THR A 64 8.13 1.81 17.03
N ASP A 65 9.41 2.00 17.32
CA ASP A 65 10.14 3.20 16.92
C ASP A 65 10.87 2.99 15.58
N GLU A 66 11.57 4.02 15.11
CA GLU A 66 12.27 3.97 13.82
C GLU A 66 13.43 2.96 13.84
N GLU A 67 14.05 2.70 15.01
CA GLU A 67 15.09 1.67 15.15
C GLU A 67 14.47 0.29 14.87
N ARG A 68 13.36 -0.02 15.53
CA ARG A 68 12.63 -1.27 15.29
C ARG A 68 12.13 -1.38 13.86
N LEU A 69 11.63 -0.30 13.24
CA LEU A 69 11.22 -0.32 11.83
C LEU A 69 12.39 -0.60 10.89
N ASN A 70 13.59 -0.09 11.21
CA ASN A 70 14.80 -0.37 10.43
C ASN A 70 15.25 -1.82 10.58
N GLU A 71 15.15 -2.40 11.78
CA GLU A 71 15.39 -3.83 12.01
C GLU A 71 14.45 -4.67 11.14
N ILE A 72 13.13 -4.42 11.20
CA ILE A 72 12.14 -5.13 10.39
C ILE A 72 12.50 -5.00 8.90
N ARG A 73 12.84 -3.79 8.39
CA ARG A 73 13.27 -3.60 6.98
C ARG A 73 14.53 -4.39 6.62
N SER A 74 15.39 -4.67 7.59
CA SER A 74 16.65 -5.38 7.38
C SER A 74 16.51 -6.90 7.46
N GLU A 75 15.57 -7.40 8.27
CA GLU A 75 15.44 -8.83 8.60
C GLU A 75 14.26 -9.48 7.87
N ASP A 76 13.14 -8.75 7.69
CA ASP A 76 11.88 -9.30 7.19
C ASP A 76 11.63 -8.98 5.70
N GLU A 77 10.72 -9.74 5.10
CA GLU A 77 10.06 -9.41 3.85
C GLU A 77 8.98 -8.35 4.09
N ILE A 78 9.06 -7.21 3.41
CA ILE A 78 8.14 -6.09 3.58
C ILE A 78 7.77 -5.46 2.25
N ILE A 79 6.53 -5.01 2.14
CA ILE A 79 6.11 -4.06 1.11
C ILE A 79 5.86 -2.70 1.75
N GLU A 80 6.63 -1.69 1.35
CA GLU A 80 6.45 -0.30 1.75
C GLU A 80 5.86 0.49 0.58
N ILE A 81 4.79 1.22 0.84
CA ILE A 81 4.09 2.05 -0.14
C ILE A 81 4.16 3.49 0.36
N LEU A 82 4.71 4.35 -0.48
CA LEU A 82 4.88 5.78 -0.21
C LEU A 82 4.03 6.57 -1.20
N PHE A 83 3.09 7.34 -0.70
CA PHE A 83 2.24 8.20 -1.51
C PHE A 83 2.86 9.59 -1.63
N ASN A 84 2.79 10.17 -2.83
CA ASN A 84 3.33 11.51 -3.07
C ASN A 84 2.41 12.61 -2.50
N GLU A 85 1.15 12.28 -2.27
CA GLU A 85 0.14 13.14 -1.65
C GLU A 85 -0.48 12.43 -0.45
N LYS A 86 -1.07 13.21 0.47
CA LYS A 86 -1.81 12.65 1.60
C LYS A 86 -3.06 11.93 1.12
N GLN A 87 -3.29 10.76 1.67
CA GLN A 87 -4.48 9.95 1.47
C GLN A 87 -5.40 10.11 2.65
N SER A 88 -6.71 10.01 2.38
CA SER A 88 -7.72 9.95 3.41
C SER A 88 -8.69 8.82 3.09
N VAL A 89 -8.95 7.98 4.10
CA VAL A 89 -9.89 6.87 4.03
C VAL A 89 -10.78 6.90 5.26
N MET A 90 -12.10 6.84 5.05
CA MET A 90 -13.05 6.69 6.14
C MET A 90 -13.03 5.24 6.64
N ASN A 91 -12.47 5.02 7.82
CA ASN A 91 -12.44 3.74 8.49
C ASN A 91 -13.68 3.60 9.42
N PRO A 92 -14.41 2.47 9.39
CA PRO A 92 -15.61 2.28 10.21
C PRO A 92 -15.37 2.31 11.73
N ALA A 93 -14.20 1.87 12.20
CA ALA A 93 -13.89 1.76 13.63
C ALA A 93 -13.20 3.02 14.18
N ASN A 94 -12.35 3.66 13.37
CA ASN A 94 -11.44 4.73 13.80
C ASN A 94 -11.78 6.10 13.20
N GLY A 95 -12.81 6.18 12.35
CA GLY A 95 -13.16 7.42 11.64
C GLY A 95 -12.22 7.71 10.48
N GLU A 96 -11.99 8.98 10.16
CA GLU A 96 -11.10 9.35 9.07
C GLU A 96 -9.63 9.05 9.41
N ILE A 97 -8.99 8.20 8.62
CA ILE A 97 -7.55 7.91 8.71
C ILE A 97 -6.84 8.65 7.58
N VAL A 98 -5.88 9.50 7.93
CA VAL A 98 -5.07 10.30 6.99
C VAL A 98 -3.61 9.81 7.03
N PHE A 99 -3.05 9.50 5.87
CA PHE A 99 -1.72 8.87 5.77
C PHE A 99 -0.99 9.20 4.47
N ASP A 100 0.33 9.08 4.45
CA ASP A 100 1.16 9.16 3.25
C ASP A 100 2.08 7.94 3.05
N LYS A 101 2.02 6.98 3.98
CA LYS A 101 2.77 5.72 3.87
C LYS A 101 2.04 4.54 4.51
N ILE A 102 2.25 3.37 3.93
CA ILE A 102 1.80 2.07 4.46
C ILE A 102 3.01 1.13 4.42
N LEU A 103 3.22 0.37 5.49
CA LEU A 103 4.17 -0.73 5.53
C LEU A 103 3.42 -2.01 5.86
N ILE A 104 3.62 -3.02 5.01
CA ILE A 104 2.94 -4.32 5.06
C ILE A 104 4.00 -5.40 5.29
N PRO A 105 4.09 -5.96 6.51
CA PRO A 105 4.94 -7.11 6.80
C PRO A 105 4.44 -8.35 6.05
N ILE A 106 5.35 -9.03 5.36
CA ILE A 106 5.10 -10.27 4.62
C ILE A 106 5.69 -11.48 5.33
N SER A 107 6.77 -11.29 6.10
CA SER A 107 7.33 -12.25 7.05
C SER A 107 7.58 -11.60 8.42
N GLY A 108 8.08 -12.39 9.37
CA GLY A 108 8.41 -11.94 10.71
C GLY A 108 7.22 -11.92 11.66
N ASP A 109 7.43 -11.37 12.85
CA ASP A 109 6.47 -11.43 13.97
C ASP A 109 5.15 -10.69 13.68
N PHE A 110 5.18 -9.70 12.77
CA PHE A 110 3.99 -8.93 12.37
C PHE A 110 3.34 -9.46 11.10
N SER A 111 3.83 -10.56 10.52
CA SER A 111 3.22 -11.12 9.31
C SER A 111 1.99 -11.96 9.61
N THR A 112 1.13 -12.07 8.60
CA THR A 112 0.05 -13.04 8.60
C THR A 112 0.60 -14.43 8.23
N THR A 113 0.15 -15.49 8.91
CA THR A 113 0.61 -16.87 8.70
C THR A 113 -0.52 -17.77 8.21
N GLU A 114 -0.23 -19.05 7.95
CA GLU A 114 -1.27 -20.01 7.58
C GLU A 114 -2.36 -20.20 8.63
N ASP A 115 -1.98 -20.05 9.90
CA ASP A 115 -2.85 -20.26 11.06
C ASP A 115 -3.48 -18.97 11.59
N VAL A 116 -3.01 -17.80 11.14
CA VAL A 116 -3.49 -16.48 11.58
C VAL A 116 -4.26 -15.82 10.45
N SER A 117 -5.57 -15.60 10.63
CA SER A 117 -6.42 -14.93 9.65
C SER A 117 -6.20 -13.42 9.58
N ASP A 118 -5.68 -12.86 10.66
CA ASP A 118 -5.55 -11.42 10.83
C ASP A 118 -4.29 -10.90 10.17
N GLY A 119 -4.34 -9.64 9.78
CA GLY A 119 -3.22 -8.90 9.23
C GLY A 119 -2.76 -7.83 10.19
N VAL A 120 -1.49 -7.46 10.10
CA VAL A 120 -0.93 -6.29 10.77
C VAL A 120 -0.34 -5.36 9.72
N VAL A 121 -0.58 -4.07 9.88
CA VAL A 121 -0.09 -3.05 8.95
C VAL A 121 0.36 -1.82 9.73
N PHE A 122 1.39 -1.16 9.24
CA PHE A 122 1.85 0.09 9.80
C PHE A 122 1.39 1.21 8.87
N ILE A 123 0.77 2.24 9.45
CA ILE A 123 0.34 3.43 8.73
C ILE A 123 1.11 4.62 9.31
N GLY A 124 1.33 5.64 8.48
CA GLY A 124 1.99 6.84 8.93
C GLY A 124 1.62 8.08 8.13
N LEU A 125 1.78 9.22 8.77
CA LEU A 125 1.77 10.53 8.14
C LEU A 125 3.10 11.22 8.43
N HIS A 126 3.94 11.39 7.39
CA HIS A 126 5.33 11.86 7.48
C HIS A 126 6.29 10.90 8.21
N GLN A 127 5.87 10.33 9.33
CA GLN A 127 6.50 9.22 10.06
C GLN A 127 5.47 8.13 10.33
N TYR A 128 5.93 6.91 10.60
CA TYR A 128 5.03 5.83 11.03
C TYR A 128 4.43 6.14 12.39
N ASP A 129 3.17 5.75 12.56
CA ASP A 129 2.56 5.75 13.87
C ASP A 129 3.28 4.76 14.76
N ALA A 130 3.43 5.13 16.03
CA ALA A 130 4.22 4.34 16.97
C ALA A 130 3.62 2.94 17.19
N ALA A 131 2.34 2.72 16.92
CA ALA A 131 1.71 1.41 17.05
C ALA A 131 1.22 0.88 15.70
N PRO A 132 1.50 -0.40 15.37
CA PRO A 132 0.90 -1.03 14.21
C PRO A 132 -0.61 -1.24 14.41
N TYR A 133 -1.31 -1.34 13.30
CA TYR A 133 -2.75 -1.54 13.25
C TYR A 133 -3.11 -3.00 12.97
N LEU A 134 -4.11 -3.49 13.69
CA LEU A 134 -4.73 -4.80 13.47
C LEU A 134 -5.82 -4.71 12.40
N LEU A 135 -5.77 -5.64 11.46
CA LEU A 135 -6.74 -5.85 10.40
C LEU A 135 -7.33 -7.27 10.54
N PRO A 136 -8.44 -7.45 11.28
CA PRO A 136 -9.08 -8.76 11.45
C PRO A 136 -9.51 -9.36 10.11
N GLY A 137 -9.19 -10.63 9.88
CA GLY A 137 -9.42 -11.28 8.58
C GLY A 137 -8.62 -10.69 7.41
N GLY A 138 -7.62 -9.85 7.69
CA GLY A 138 -6.83 -9.10 6.72
C GLY A 138 -5.95 -9.90 5.81
N ARG A 139 -5.68 -11.18 6.15
CA ARG A 139 -4.74 -12.03 5.43
C ARG A 139 -4.99 -12.05 3.92
N GLN A 140 -6.23 -12.22 3.49
CA GLN A 140 -6.55 -12.33 2.07
C GLN A 140 -6.26 -11.03 1.30
N ILE A 141 -6.44 -9.87 1.96
CA ILE A 141 -6.12 -8.57 1.39
C ILE A 141 -4.59 -8.42 1.28
N ILE A 142 -3.84 -8.76 2.33
CA ILE A 142 -2.38 -8.74 2.34
C ILE A 142 -1.80 -9.64 1.25
N LEU A 143 -2.28 -10.88 1.13
CA LEU A 143 -1.85 -11.82 0.08
C LEU A 143 -2.20 -11.32 -1.32
N SER A 144 -3.36 -10.67 -1.50
CA SER A 144 -3.73 -10.06 -2.78
C SER A 144 -2.79 -8.91 -3.15
N VAL A 145 -2.45 -8.03 -2.19
CA VAL A 145 -1.49 -6.94 -2.38
C VAL A 145 -0.10 -7.50 -2.71
N ARG A 146 0.37 -8.49 -1.95
CA ARG A 146 1.63 -9.20 -2.18
C ARG A 146 1.69 -9.74 -3.60
N LYS A 147 0.70 -10.54 -4.00
CA LYS A 147 0.61 -11.12 -5.35
C LYS A 147 0.62 -10.06 -6.44
N LYS A 148 -0.05 -8.92 -6.24
CA LYS A 148 -0.07 -7.83 -7.22
C LYS A 148 1.27 -7.12 -7.36
N ILE A 149 2.08 -7.05 -6.31
CA ILE A 149 3.33 -6.28 -6.29
C ILE A 149 4.53 -7.16 -6.65
N ILE A 150 4.61 -8.36 -6.08
CA ILE A 150 5.77 -9.27 -6.24
C ILE A 150 5.44 -10.58 -6.97
N GLY A 151 4.17 -10.83 -7.31
CA GLY A 151 3.78 -11.95 -8.17
C GLY A 151 3.57 -13.30 -7.47
N TYR A 152 3.80 -13.38 -6.15
CA TYR A 152 3.70 -14.60 -5.35
C TYR A 152 2.76 -14.41 -4.16
#